data_AF-A0A7L1V516-F1
#
_entry.id   AF-A0A7L1V516-F1
#
_cell.length_a   1.000
_cell.length_b   1.000
_cell.length_c   1.000
_cell.angle_alpha   90.00
_cell.angle_beta   90.00
_cell.angle_gamma   90.00
#
_symmetry.space_group_name_H-M   'P 1'
#
loop_
_entity.id
_entity.type
_entity.pdbx_description
1 polymer ?
#
loop_
_entity_poly.entity_id
_entity_poly.type
_entity_poly.pdbx_seq_one_letter_code
_entity_poly.pdbx_strand_id
1 'polypeptide(L)'
;GGFDDILYAFPVPRWRLAECSALAQRLQRFQVLLDSPQGLQLLLQNPLPAGKRWLVWLKLDCGNGRAGIVPSDPEALELARAIAQGSPELVTLEGVYAHCGNTYGCRDTAAVQAVARDTTAAVLAFVTA
;
A
#
# COMPACT_ATOMS: atom_id res chain seq x y z
N GLY A 1 13.88 -9.98 -21.48
CA GLY A 1 12.50 -10.49 -21.56
C GLY A 1 12.06 -10.93 -20.18
N GLY A 2 10.83 -10.62 -19.78
CA GLY A 2 10.26 -10.82 -18.45
C GLY A 2 9.17 -9.78 -18.16
N PHE A 3 8.47 -9.93 -17.03
CA PHE A 3 7.51 -8.93 -16.56
C PHE A 3 8.23 -7.83 -15.76
N ASP A 4 7.74 -6.60 -15.90
CA ASP A 4 8.04 -5.44 -15.07
C ASP A 4 6.70 -4.86 -14.57
N ASP A 5 6.73 -3.79 -13.78
CA ASP A 5 5.54 -3.19 -13.15
C ASP A 5 4.78 -4.21 -12.29
N ILE A 6 5.47 -4.65 -11.23
CA ILE A 6 5.00 -5.70 -10.33
C ILE A 6 4.71 -5.09 -8.96
N LEU A 7 3.46 -5.18 -8.52
CA LEU A 7 3.04 -4.88 -7.16
C LEU A 7 3.11 -6.13 -6.30
N TYR A 8 4.02 -6.16 -5.32
CA TYR A 8 3.97 -7.11 -4.22
C TYR A 8 2.86 -6.68 -3.24
N ALA A 9 1.65 -7.18 -3.49
CA ALA A 9 0.42 -6.79 -2.79
C ALA A 9 0.31 -7.41 -1.36
N PHE A 10 1.37 -7.27 -0.56
CA PHE A 10 1.45 -7.67 0.84
C PHE A 10 2.26 -6.63 1.63
N PRO A 11 1.86 -6.24 2.86
CA PRO A 11 2.65 -5.33 3.69
C PRO A 11 4.09 -5.84 3.83
N VAL A 12 5.05 -5.03 3.40
CA VAL A 12 6.45 -5.47 3.24
C VAL A 12 7.02 -6.01 4.56
N PRO A 13 7.37 -7.31 4.64
CA PRO A 13 7.84 -7.87 5.89
C PRO A 13 9.35 -7.74 6.01
N ARG A 14 9.84 -7.43 7.21
CA ARG A 14 11.28 -7.29 7.51
C ARG A 14 12.12 -8.49 7.05
N TRP A 15 11.61 -9.70 7.21
CA TRP A 15 12.34 -10.94 6.88
C TRP A 15 12.49 -11.20 5.36
N ARG A 16 11.76 -10.48 4.48
CA ARG A 16 11.92 -10.55 3.01
C ARG A 16 12.47 -9.27 2.40
N LEU A 17 12.88 -8.30 3.22
CA LEU A 17 13.27 -6.99 2.71
C LEU A 17 14.48 -7.06 1.76
N ALA A 18 15.43 -7.97 2.02
CA ALA A 18 16.58 -8.18 1.15
C ALA A 18 16.15 -8.65 -0.26
N GLU A 19 15.18 -9.56 -0.35
CA GLU A 19 14.62 -10.02 -1.63
C GLU A 19 13.84 -8.91 -2.33
N CYS A 20 13.04 -8.14 -1.57
CA CYS A 20 12.32 -6.98 -2.09
C CYS A 20 13.28 -5.93 -2.67
N SER A 21 14.40 -5.66 -1.99
CA SER A 21 15.43 -4.73 -2.44
C SER A 21 16.11 -5.24 -3.71
N ALA A 22 16.46 -6.53 -3.76
CA ALA A 22 17.03 -7.15 -4.95
C ALA A 22 16.09 -7.05 -6.17
N LEU A 23 14.78 -7.21 -5.97
CA LEU A 23 13.77 -7.02 -7.02
C LEU A 23 13.64 -5.56 -7.43
N ALA A 24 13.60 -4.62 -6.48
CA ALA A 24 13.52 -3.18 -6.76
C ALA A 24 14.74 -2.62 -7.51
N GLN A 25 15.92 -3.21 -7.29
CA GLN A 25 17.13 -2.86 -8.05
C GLN A 25 17.07 -3.38 -9.49
N ARG A 26 16.49 -4.55 -9.72
CA ARG A 26 16.43 -5.21 -11.03
C ARG A 26 15.30 -4.73 -11.92
N LEU A 27 14.14 -4.46 -11.35
CA LEU A 27 12.93 -4.06 -12.07
C LEU A 27 12.82 -2.54 -12.15
N GLN A 28 12.22 -2.02 -13.21
CA GLN A 28 11.94 -0.58 -13.30
C GLN A 28 10.89 -0.17 -12.27
N ARG A 29 9.86 -1.01 -12.08
CA ARG A 29 8.72 -0.73 -11.21
C ARG A 29 8.36 -1.93 -10.33
N PHE A 30 9.21 -2.22 -9.34
CA PHE A 30 8.80 -3.09 -8.22
C PHE A 30 8.17 -2.24 -7.13
N GLN A 31 6.91 -2.54 -6.80
CA GLN A 31 6.10 -1.77 -5.85
C GLN A 31 5.75 -2.64 -4.64
N VAL A 32 5.68 -2.03 -3.46
CA VAL A 32 5.36 -2.72 -2.20
C VAL A 32 4.19 -2.03 -1.48
N LEU A 33 3.51 -2.77 -0.61
CA LEU A 33 2.53 -2.19 0.31
C LEU A 33 3.14 -1.91 1.68
N LEU A 34 2.61 -0.90 2.35
CA LEU A 34 2.70 -0.75 3.80
C LEU A 34 1.40 -0.13 4.33
N ASP A 35 1.17 -0.29 5.63
CA ASP A 35 -0.03 0.15 6.34
C ASP A 35 0.27 0.74 7.72
N SER A 36 1.55 0.97 8.04
CA SER A 36 1.95 1.44 9.36
C SER A 36 3.20 2.32 9.32
N PRO A 37 3.37 3.25 10.29
CA PRO A 37 4.60 4.03 10.44
C PRO A 37 5.85 3.16 10.57
N GLN A 38 5.75 2.01 11.22
CA GLN A 38 6.84 1.05 11.37
C GLN A 38 7.26 0.45 10.02
N GLY A 39 6.29 0.18 9.14
CA GLY A 39 6.55 -0.24 7.76
C GLY A 39 7.30 0.84 6.97
N LEU A 40 6.92 2.11 7.12
CA LEU A 40 7.63 3.22 6.48
C LEU A 40 9.07 3.34 7.02
N GLN A 41 9.24 3.31 8.34
CA GLN A 41 10.56 3.37 8.98
C GLN A 41 11.47 2.22 8.53
N LEU A 42 10.93 1.02 8.34
CA LEU A 42 11.67 -0.12 7.82
C LEU A 42 12.28 0.18 6.44
N LEU A 43 11.51 0.81 5.54
CA LEU A 43 11.99 1.19 4.20
C LEU A 43 13.02 2.32 4.25
N LEU A 44 12.78 3.35 5.09
CA LEU A 44 13.72 4.47 5.24
C LEU A 44 15.07 4.03 5.79
N GLN A 45 15.09 3.06 6.71
CA GLN A 45 16.32 2.49 7.26
C GLN A 45 17.07 1.56 6.29
N ASN A 46 16.44 1.20 5.17
CA ASN A 46 17.00 0.29 4.16
C ASN A 46 16.83 0.92 2.76
N PRO A 47 17.52 2.04 2.50
CA PRO A 47 17.39 2.75 1.23
C PRO A 47 17.88 1.90 0.05
N LEU A 48 17.28 2.12 -1.11
CA LEU A 48 17.76 1.54 -2.36
C LEU A 48 19.01 2.29 -2.87
N PRO A 49 19.79 1.70 -3.80
CA PRO A 49 20.92 2.39 -4.43
C PRO A 49 20.52 3.69 -5.13
N ALA A 50 21.50 4.57 -5.35
CA ALA A 50 21.31 5.86 -6.00
C ALA A 50 20.49 5.75 -7.31
N GLY A 51 19.52 6.64 -7.48
CA GLY A 51 18.62 6.64 -8.64
C GLY A 51 17.39 5.73 -8.51
N LYS A 52 17.26 4.96 -7.42
CA LYS A 52 16.06 4.16 -7.11
C LYS A 52 15.41 4.66 -5.82
N ARG A 53 14.09 4.46 -5.75
CA ARG A 53 13.24 4.77 -4.60
C ARG A 53 12.30 3.60 -4.36
N TRP A 54 11.91 3.39 -3.11
CA TRP A 54 10.83 2.46 -2.81
C TRP A 54 9.53 3.03 -3.39
N LEU A 55 8.90 2.29 -4.29
CA LEU A 55 7.59 2.62 -4.83
C LEU A 55 6.53 1.99 -3.91
N VAL A 56 5.78 2.83 -3.20
CA VAL A 56 4.94 2.40 -2.08
C VAL A 56 3.48 2.71 -2.35
N TRP A 57 2.64 1.72 -2.07
CA TRP A 57 1.20 1.87 -1.99
C TRP A 57 0.76 1.84 -0.52
N LEU A 58 -0.06 2.80 -0.11
CA LEU A 58 -0.68 2.78 1.21
C LEU A 58 -1.87 1.81 1.20
N LYS A 59 -1.77 0.73 1.98
CA LYS A 59 -2.84 -0.25 2.10
C LYS A 59 -3.94 0.30 3.04
N LEU A 60 -5.16 0.37 2.53
CA LEU A 60 -6.34 0.77 3.32
C LEU A 60 -7.17 -0.45 3.72
N ASP A 61 -7.67 -0.43 4.96
CA ASP A 61 -8.71 -1.35 5.43
C ASP A 61 -10.08 -0.65 5.39
N CYS A 62 -10.85 -0.96 4.34
CA CYS A 62 -12.20 -0.42 4.12
C CYS A 62 -13.28 -1.38 4.64
N GLY A 63 -13.02 -2.08 5.75
CA GLY A 63 -13.95 -3.03 6.38
C GLY A 63 -13.66 -4.51 6.05
N ASN A 64 -12.48 -4.81 5.52
CA ASN A 64 -12.05 -6.19 5.27
C ASN A 64 -11.49 -6.86 6.54
N GLY A 65 -10.91 -6.09 7.48
CA GLY A 65 -10.50 -6.59 8.79
C GLY A 65 -9.29 -7.54 8.76
N ARG A 66 -8.32 -7.29 7.86
CA ARG A 66 -7.15 -8.17 7.68
C ARG A 66 -5.81 -7.44 7.80
N ALA A 67 -5.65 -6.39 7.02
CA ALA A 67 -4.45 -5.56 6.93
C ALA A 67 -4.85 -4.24 6.26
N GLY A 68 -4.05 -3.20 6.48
CA GLY A 68 -4.39 -1.84 6.09
C GLY A 68 -4.73 -0.95 7.26
N ILE A 69 -4.43 0.33 7.09
CA ILE A 69 -4.86 1.37 8.01
C ILE A 69 -6.30 1.78 7.68
N VAL A 70 -7.11 2.06 8.69
CA VAL A 70 -8.50 2.47 8.49
C VAL A 70 -8.51 3.90 7.94
N PRO A 71 -9.16 4.17 6.79
CA PRO A 71 -9.07 5.48 6.12
C PRO A 71 -9.66 6.65 6.92
N SER A 72 -10.60 6.38 7.83
CA SER A 72 -11.17 7.42 8.70
C SER A 72 -10.29 7.78 9.90
N ASP A 73 -9.24 6.99 10.17
CA ASP A 73 -8.36 7.26 11.30
C ASP A 73 -7.43 8.43 10.92
N PRO A 74 -7.27 9.45 11.78
CA PRO A 74 -6.38 10.59 11.49
C PRO A 74 -4.95 10.16 11.14
N GLU A 75 -4.47 9.06 11.74
CA GLU A 75 -3.15 8.50 11.48
C GLU A 75 -2.97 8.03 10.02
N ALA A 76 -4.05 7.67 9.31
CA ALA A 76 -3.99 7.26 7.91
C ALA A 76 -3.51 8.40 7.00
N LEU A 77 -4.07 9.60 7.19
CA LEU A 77 -3.69 10.77 6.41
C LEU A 77 -2.27 11.23 6.76
N GLU A 78 -1.91 11.21 8.05
CA GLU A 78 -0.56 11.55 8.48
C GLU A 78 0.49 10.56 7.94
N LEU A 79 0.18 9.26 7.92
CA LEU A 79 1.04 8.26 7.28
C LEU A 79 1.16 8.51 5.77
N ALA A 80 0.05 8.79 5.06
CA ALA A 80 0.10 9.12 3.64
C ALA A 80 1.00 10.32 3.35
N ARG A 81 0.87 11.40 4.16
CA ARG A 81 1.73 12.59 4.08
C ARG A 81 3.19 12.25 4.36
N ALA A 82 3.45 11.45 5.39
CA ALA A 82 4.81 11.02 5.73
C ALA A 82 5.48 10.23 4.58
N ILE A 83 4.74 9.33 3.91
CA ILE A 83 5.26 8.60 2.74
C ILE A 83 5.54 9.56 1.58
N ALA A 84 4.62 10.48 1.30
CA ALA A 84 4.71 11.36 0.13
C ALA A 84 5.75 12.47 0.26
N GLN A 85 5.93 13.01 1.48
CA GLN A 85 6.66 14.26 1.71
C GLN A 85 7.85 14.11 2.67
N GLY A 86 7.89 13.05 3.49
CA GLY A 86 8.90 12.93 4.55
C GLY A 86 10.32 12.64 4.03
N SER A 87 10.45 11.79 3.01
CA SER A 87 11.74 11.44 2.39
C SER A 87 11.56 11.09 0.91
N PRO A 88 11.16 12.07 0.06
CA PRO A 88 10.82 11.86 -1.35
C PRO A 88 11.99 11.36 -2.22
N GLU A 89 13.22 11.46 -1.71
CA GLU A 89 14.45 10.91 -2.29
C GLU A 89 14.63 9.41 -2.02
N LEU A 90 13.94 8.84 -1.03
CA LEU A 90 14.03 7.43 -0.66
C LEU A 90 12.77 6.63 -0.99
N VAL A 91 11.61 7.27 -0.89
CA VAL A 91 10.29 6.63 -1.03
C VAL A 91 9.39 7.48 -1.92
N THR A 92 8.46 6.86 -2.63
CA THR A 92 7.44 7.52 -3.42
C THR A 92 6.08 6.89 -3.14
N LEU A 93 5.09 7.71 -2.79
CA LEU A 93 3.70 7.27 -2.71
C LEU A 93 3.14 7.14 -4.13
N GLU A 94 2.93 5.91 -4.59
CA GLU A 94 2.31 5.62 -5.90
C GLU A 94 0.79 5.73 -5.85
N GLY A 95 0.19 5.48 -4.68
CA GLY A 95 -1.24 5.57 -4.48
C GLY A 95 -1.74 4.81 -3.25
N VAL A 96 -3.05 4.55 -3.23
CA VAL A 96 -3.73 3.78 -2.19
C VAL A 96 -4.26 2.47 -2.75
N TYR A 97 -4.28 1.42 -1.93
CA TYR A 97 -4.71 0.08 -2.34
C TYR A 97 -5.71 -0.49 -1.34
N ALA A 98 -6.89 -0.90 -1.81
CA ALA A 98 -7.89 -1.59 -1.01
C ALA A 98 -8.17 -2.99 -1.59
N HIS A 99 -8.58 -3.92 -0.73
CA HIS A 99 -9.02 -5.25 -1.17
C HIS A 99 -10.23 -5.66 -0.36
N CYS A 100 -11.35 -5.85 -1.03
CA CYS A 100 -12.64 -6.22 -0.45
C CYS A 100 -12.79 -7.74 -0.34
N GLY A 101 -11.89 -8.38 0.41
CA GLY A 101 -11.96 -9.82 0.70
C GLY A 101 -13.18 -10.23 1.52
N ASN A 102 -13.81 -9.29 2.23
CA ASN A 102 -15.09 -9.44 2.92
C ASN A 102 -16.26 -9.78 1.97
N THR A 103 -16.12 -9.56 0.65
CA THR A 103 -17.09 -10.03 -0.35
C THR A 103 -17.29 -11.56 -0.34
N TYR A 104 -16.29 -12.33 0.11
CA TYR A 104 -16.39 -13.79 0.21
C TYR A 104 -17.42 -14.25 1.26
N GLY A 105 -17.81 -13.38 2.20
CA GLY A 105 -18.87 -13.65 3.17
C GLY A 105 -20.29 -13.33 2.67
N CYS A 106 -20.41 -12.70 1.50
CA CYS A 106 -21.70 -12.31 0.93
C CYS A 106 -22.46 -13.53 0.37
N ARG A 107 -23.80 -13.48 0.42
CA ARG A 107 -24.67 -14.59 -0.04
C ARG A 107 -25.31 -14.34 -1.41
N ASP A 108 -25.23 -13.11 -1.92
CA ASP A 108 -25.81 -12.72 -3.20
C ASP A 108 -25.02 -11.56 -3.84
N THR A 109 -25.31 -11.30 -5.11
CA THR A 109 -24.67 -10.25 -5.90
C THR A 109 -24.93 -8.86 -5.36
N ALA A 110 -26.12 -8.60 -4.78
CA ALA A 110 -26.46 -7.28 -4.25
C ALA A 110 -25.56 -6.93 -3.04
N ALA A 111 -25.31 -7.89 -2.16
CA ALA A 111 -24.40 -7.76 -1.03
C ALA A 111 -22.94 -7.57 -1.48
N VAL A 112 -22.48 -8.33 -2.48
CA VAL A 112 -21.13 -8.13 -3.07
C VAL A 112 -20.97 -6.72 -3.62
N GLN A 113 -21.98 -6.23 -4.36
CA GLN A 113 -21.96 -4.88 -4.91
C GLN A 113 -22.04 -3.80 -3.83
N ALA A 114 -22.74 -4.05 -2.72
CA ALA A 114 -22.76 -3.13 -1.58
C ALA A 114 -21.36 -2.97 -0.97
N VAL A 115 -20.67 -4.07 -0.67
CA VAL A 115 -19.28 -4.05 -0.17
C VAL A 115 -18.33 -3.33 -1.15
N ALA A 116 -18.50 -3.56 -2.46
CA ALA A 116 -17.70 -2.88 -3.48
C ALA A 116 -17.94 -1.36 -3.49
N ARG A 117 -19.21 -0.91 -3.39
CA ARG A 117 -19.55 0.52 -3.29
C ARG A 117 -19.01 1.15 -2.03
N ASP A 118 -19.16 0.49 -0.88
CA ASP A 118 -18.69 1.00 0.42
C ASP A 118 -17.16 1.14 0.43
N THR A 119 -16.45 0.12 -0.08
CA THR A 119 -14.99 0.18 -0.26
C THR A 119 -14.58 1.34 -1.16
N THR A 120 -15.27 1.51 -2.29
CA THR A 120 -14.98 2.60 -3.24
C THR A 120 -15.24 3.97 -2.61
N ALA A 121 -16.35 4.14 -1.90
CA ALA A 121 -16.69 5.39 -1.23
C ALA A 121 -15.66 5.75 -0.14
N ALA A 122 -15.22 4.77 0.66
CA ALA A 122 -14.19 4.98 1.67
C ALA A 122 -12.85 5.41 1.06
N VAL A 123 -12.43 4.76 -0.03
CA VAL A 123 -11.20 5.14 -0.76
C VAL A 123 -11.32 6.55 -1.34
N LEU A 124 -12.43 6.86 -2.01
CA LEU A 124 -12.65 8.18 -2.60
C LEU A 124 -12.65 9.28 -1.55
N ALA A 125 -13.38 9.09 -0.44
CA ALA A 125 -13.40 10.05 0.65
C ALA A 125 -12.00 10.33 1.20
N PHE A 126 -11.17 9.29 1.36
CA PHE A 126 -9.79 9.42 1.84
C PHE A 126 -8.89 10.21 0.88
N VAL A 127 -8.93 9.92 -0.43
CA VAL A 127 -8.04 10.57 -1.41
C VAL A 127 -8.47 12.00 -1.76
N THR A 128 -9.67 12.42 -1.37
CA THR A 128 -10.18 13.79 -1.56
C THR A 128 -10.15 14.65 -0.29
N ALA A 129 -9.66 14.11 0.83
CA ALA A 129 -9.56 14.82 2.11
C ALA A 129 -8.35 15.77 2.15
#